data_AF-A0A6B1HVX0-F1
#
_entry.id   AF-A0A6B1HVX0-F1
#
_cell.length_a   1.000
_cell.length_b   1.000
_cell.length_c   1.000
_cell.angle_alpha   90.00
_cell.angle_beta   90.00
_cell.angle_gamma   90.00
#
_symmetry.space_group_name_H-M   'P 1'
#
loop_
_entity.id
_entity.type
_entity.pdbx_description
1 polymer ?
#
loop_
_entity_poly.entity_id
_entity_poly.type
_entity_poly.pdbx_seq_one_letter_code
_entity_poly.pdbx_strand_id
1 'polypeptide(L)' 'MQATLYTDDGAYFIRLGNGLVIRWCRAEEEWNKSRAELPGGARQIDFADLPEALREEMMAVLARAATIQGGMGGANN' A
#
# COMPACT_ATOMS: atom_id res chain seq x y z
N MET A 1 -6.19 11.46 4.34
CA MET A 1 -4.97 10.86 3.76
C MET A 1 -5.28 10.50 2.32
N GLN A 2 -4.63 11.12 1.33
CA GLN A 2 -4.80 10.75 -0.07
C GLN A 2 -3.78 9.65 -0.38
N ALA A 3 -4.25 8.49 -0.82
CA ALA A 3 -3.39 7.41 -1.28
C ALA A 3 -3.72 7.11 -2.74
N THR A 4 -2.70 7.02 -3.58
CA THR A 4 -2.84 6.77 -5.00
C THR A 4 -2.33 5.39 -5.33
N LEU A 5 -3.11 4.61 -6.06
CA LEU A 5 -2.74 3.25 -6.45
C LEU A 5 -2.18 3.24 -7.86
N TYR A 6 -1.21 2.36 -8.07
CA TYR A 6 -0.61 2.10 -9.36
C TYR A 6 -0.39 0.60 -9.53
N THR A 7 -0.27 0.15 -10.78
CA THR A 7 0.12 -1.21 -11.13
C THR A 7 1.21 -1.18 -12.19
N ASP A 8 2.12 -2.14 -12.11
CA ASP A 8 3.21 -2.35 -13.05
C ASP A 8 3.62 -3.82 -13.03
N ASP A 9 3.65 -4.48 -14.18
CA ASP A 9 4.12 -5.86 -14.38
C ASP A 9 3.62 -6.88 -13.33
N GLY A 10 2.31 -6.85 -13.02
CA GLY A 10 1.68 -7.76 -12.04
C GLY A 10 1.97 -7.43 -10.57
N ALA A 11 2.70 -6.36 -10.30
CA ALA A 11 2.83 -5.75 -8.97
C ALA A 11 1.88 -4.55 -8.81
N TYR A 12 1.52 -4.29 -7.57
CA TYR A 12 0.68 -3.18 -7.16
C TYR A 12 1.47 -2.23 -6.28
N PHE A 13 1.21 -0.94 -6.39
CA PHE A 13 1.94 0.09 -5.68
C PHE A 13 0.96 1.05 -5.07
N ILE A 14 1.19 1.43 -3.82
CA ILE A 14 0.45 2.50 -3.15
C ILE A 14 1.39 3.63 -2.79
N ARG A 15 1.11 4.81 -3.31
CA ARG A 15 1.76 6.05 -2.91
C ARG A 15 0.91 6.73 -1.86
N LEU A 16 1.43 6.80 -0.64
CA LEU A 16 0.82 7.55 0.45
C LEU A 16 1.12 9.04 0.31
N GLY A 17 0.26 9.89 0.88
CA GLY A 17 0.40 11.35 0.80
C GLY A 17 1.68 11.93 1.42
N ASN A 18 2.42 11.16 2.20
CA ASN A 18 3.76 11.52 2.71
C ASN A 18 4.90 11.20 1.72
N GLY A 19 4.57 10.73 0.50
CA GLY A 19 5.54 10.32 -0.51
C GLY A 19 6.07 8.89 -0.37
N LEU A 20 5.65 8.14 0.66
CA LEU A 20 6.02 6.73 0.82
C LEU A 20 5.32 5.89 -0.25
N VAL A 21 6.10 5.09 -0.98
CA VAL A 21 5.59 4.11 -1.92
C VAL A 21 5.82 2.71 -1.38
N ILE A 22 4.75 1.92 -1.33
CA ILE A 22 4.79 0.52 -0.91
C ILE A 22 4.40 -0.33 -2.11
N ARG A 23 5.29 -1.24 -2.50
CA ARG A 23 5.06 -2.27 -3.50
C ARG A 23 4.47 -3.51 -2.85
N TRP A 24 3.47 -4.07 -3.50
CA TRP A 24 2.80 -5.31 -3.19
C TRP A 24 2.96 -6.25 -4.37
N CYS A 25 3.53 -7.41 -4.12
CA CYS A 25 3.74 -8.45 -5.13
C CYS A 25 3.20 -9.76 -4.58
N ARG A 26 2.53 -10.54 -5.44
CA ARG A 26 2.12 -11.89 -5.08
C ARG A 26 3.35 -12.79 -5.13
N ALA A 27 3.71 -13.39 -4.00
CA ALA A 27 4.77 -14.38 -3.91
C ALA A 27 4.12 -15.70 -3.46
N GLU A 28 4.08 -16.68 -4.36
CA GLU A 28 3.54 -18.03 -4.14
C GLU A 28 2.06 -18.01 -3.66
N GLU A 29 1.82 -17.94 -2.36
CA GLU A 29 0.49 -17.95 -1.73
C GLU A 29 0.18 -16.69 -0.93
N GLU A 30 1.15 -15.80 -0.73
CA GLU A 30 1.01 -14.62 0.13
C GLU A 30 1.34 -13.33 -0.61
N TRP A 31 0.68 -12.26 -0.19
CA TRP A 31 0.98 -10.92 -0.66
C TRP A 31 2.17 -10.36 0.12
N ASN A 32 3.31 -10.20 -0.55
CA ASN A 32 4.49 -9.61 0.06
C ASN A 32 4.49 -8.09 -0.17
N LYS A 33 4.73 -7.32 0.90
CA LYS A 33 4.82 -5.86 0.85
C LYS A 33 6.23 -5.40 1.16
N SER A 34 6.75 -4.50 0.33
CA SER A 34 8.09 -3.93 0.47
C SER A 34 8.07 -2.45 0.11
N ARG A 35 8.91 -1.66 0.78
CA ARG A 35 9.12 -0.27 0.37
C ARG A 35 9.89 -0.27 -0.95
N ALA A 36 9.38 0.45 -1.93
CA ALA A 36 10.02 0.59 -3.24
C ALA A 36 9.77 1.99 -3.78
N GLU A 37 10.42 2.34 -4.88
CA GLU A 37 10.11 3.54 -5.65
C GLU A 37 9.05 3.23 -6.70
N LEU A 38 8.28 4.25 -7.10
CA LEU A 38 7.27 4.09 -8.14
C LEU A 38 7.97 4.05 -9.51
N PRO A 39 7.82 2.97 -10.30
CA PRO A 39 8.42 2.93 -11.63
C PRO A 39 7.75 3.97 -12.55
N GLY A 40 8.53 4.57 -13.46
CA GLY A 40 8.04 5.62 -14.36
C GLY A 40 6.95 5.16 -15.34
N GLY A 41 6.82 3.86 -15.58
CA GLY A 41 5.78 3.24 -16.41
C GLY A 41 4.54 2.80 -15.65
N ALA A 42 4.48 2.98 -14.32
CA ALA A 42 3.39 2.49 -13.51
C ALA A 42 2.06 3.16 -13.90
N ARG A 43 1.04 2.35 -14.18
CA ARG A 43 -0.28 2.83 -14.54
C ARG A 43 -1.09 3.11 -13.27
N GLN A 44 -1.65 4.31 -13.15
CA GLN A 44 -2.59 4.63 -12.08
C GLN A 44 -3.86 3.78 -12.23
N ILE A 45 -4.32 3.21 -11.13
CA ILE A 45 -5.54 2.39 -11.05
C ILE A 45 -6.39 2.83 -9.85
N ASP A 46 -7.64 2.37 -9.82
CA ASP A 46 -8.53 2.60 -8.69
C ASP A 46 -8.54 1.41 -7.72
N PHE A 47 -9.05 1.63 -6.50
CA PHE A 47 -9.21 0.55 -5.51
C PHE A 47 -10.13 -0.57 -6.03
N ALA A 48 -11.04 -0.23 -6.95
CA ALA A 48 -11.93 -1.18 -7.61
C ALA A 48 -11.19 -2.19 -8.51
N ASP A 49 -10.02 -1.82 -9.05
CA ASP A 49 -9.20 -2.70 -9.90
C ASP A 49 -8.32 -3.66 -9.09
N LEU A 50 -8.17 -3.44 -7.78
CA LEU A 50 -7.41 -4.35 -6.92
C LEU A 50 -8.15 -5.69 -6.76
N PRO A 51 -7.43 -6.82 -6.77
CA PRO A 51 -8.01 -8.10 -6.40
C PRO A 51 -8.49 -8.04 -4.94
N GLU A 52 -9.63 -8.69 -4.66
CA GLU A 52 -10.33 -8.58 -3.37
C GLU A 52 -9.43 -8.92 -2.18
N ALA A 53 -8.67 -10.02 -2.27
CA ALA A 53 -7.70 -10.43 -1.25
C ALA A 53 -6.62 -9.37 -0.98
N LEU A 54 -6.17 -8.63 -2.01
CA LEU A 54 -5.20 -7.55 -1.82
C LEU A 54 -5.88 -6.29 -1.26
N ARG A 55 -7.12 -6.02 -1.67
CA ARG A 55 -7.89 -4.87 -1.19
C ARG A 55 -8.10 -4.95 0.31
N GLU A 56 -8.46 -6.11 0.83
CA GLU A 56 -8.62 -6.36 2.27
C GLU A 56 -7.30 -6.13 3.02
N GLU A 57 -6.21 -6.73 2.54
CA GLU A 57 -4.88 -6.57 3.13
C GLU A 57 -4.40 -5.10 3.11
N MET A 58 -4.62 -4.39 2.00
CA MET A 58 -4.27 -2.98 1.88
C MET A 58 -5.13 -2.11 2.78
N MET A 59 -6.43 -2.39 2.91
CA MET A 59 -7.29 -1.67 3.86
C MET A 59 -6.86 -1.91 5.30
N ALA A 60 -6.53 -3.14 5.69
CA ALA A 60 -6.02 -3.46 7.02
C ALA A 60 -4.71 -2.69 7.32
N VAL A 61 -3.80 -2.62 6.34
CA VAL A 61 -2.55 -1.87 6.47
C VAL A 61 -2.78 -0.36 6.52
N LEU A 62 -3.69 0.18 5.70
CA LEU A 62 -4.04 1.59 5.72
C LEU A 62 -4.75 1.98 7.01
N ALA A 63 -5.65 1.15 7.52
CA ALA A 63 -6.29 1.35 8.82
C ALA A 63 -5.24 1.39 9.93
N ARG A 64 -4.31 0.42 9.95
CA ARG A 64 -3.21 0.39 10.92
C ARG A 64 -2.27 1.59 10.79
N ALA A 65 -1.90 1.97 9.56
CA ALA A 65 -1.07 3.14 9.30
C ALA A 65 -1.76 4.45 9.70
N ALA A 66 -3.08 4.55 9.49
CA ALA A 66 -3.86 5.69 9.93
C ALA A 66 -3.95 5.78 11.45
N THR A 67 -4.08 4.64 12.15
CA THR A 67 -3.98 4.59 13.62
C THR A 67 -2.59 4.99 14.11
N ILE A 68 -1.52 4.59 13.42
CA ILE A 68 -0.14 4.97 13.78
C ILE A 68 0.11 6.47 13.52
N GLN A 69 -0.44 7.04 12.44
CA GLN A 69 -0.34 8.48 12.16
C GLN A 69 -1.28 9.34 13.01
N GLY A 70 -2.37 8.78 13.53
CA GLY A 70 -3.26 9.42 14.52
C GLY A 70 -2.86 9.17 15.97
N GLY A 71 -1.88 8.30 16.21
CA GLY A 71 -1.45 7.82 17.52
C GLY A 71 0.02 8.09 17.79
N MET A 72 0.47 9.33 17.59
CA MET A 72 1.71 9.80 18.21
C MET A 72 1.40 10.13 19.67
N GLY A 73 1.19 9.09 20.48
CA GLY A 73 0.82 9.20 21.90
C GLY A 73 0.84 7.86 22.64
N GLY A 74 2.01 7.49 23.15
CA GLY A 74 2.19 6.46 24.21
C GLY A 74 2.55 5.06 23.68
N ALA A 75 3.58 4.36 24.16
CA ALA A 75 4.41 4.57 25.32
C ALA A 75 5.82 3.99 25.10
N ASN A 76 6.81 4.73 25.61
CA ASN A 76 8.15 4.23 25.92
C ASN A 76 8.06 3.03 26.86
N ASN A 77 8.98 2.07 26.66
CA ASN A 77 9.40 1.15 27.71
C ASN A 77 10.32 1.88 28.71
#